data_AF-A0A2J6IE07-F1
#
_entry.id   AF-A0A2J6IE07-F1
#
_cell.length_a   1.000
_cell.length_b   1.000
_cell.length_c   1.000
_cell.angle_alpha   90.00
_cell.angle_beta   90.00
_cell.angle_gamma   90.00
#
_symmetry.space_group_name_H-M   'P 1'
#
loop_
_entity.id
_entity.type
_entity.pdbx_description
1 polymer ?
#
loop_
_entity_poly.entity_id
_entity_poly.type
_entity_poly.pdbx_seq_one_letter_code
_entity_poly.pdbx_strand_id
1 'polypeptide(L)'
;MAFDIEMIKAHYKRMPERVEAAKKLLARPLTLTEKILYSHLDEGIVKQAYERGTDYVDFRPDRVAMQDATAQMALLQFMQAGKSKVAVPSTV
;
A
#
# COMPACT_ATOMS: atom_id res chain seq x y z
N MET A 1 12.69 -18.11 8.36
CA MET A 1 12.31 -17.81 6.96
C MET A 1 11.45 -16.56 7.00
N ALA A 2 11.76 -15.52 6.22
CA ALA A 2 10.91 -14.32 6.20
C ALA A 2 9.53 -14.70 5.64
N PHE A 3 8.46 -14.45 6.39
CA PHE A 3 7.09 -14.58 5.88
C PHE A 3 6.90 -13.68 4.66
N ASP A 4 6.10 -14.13 3.69
CA ASP A 4 5.71 -13.37 2.50
C ASP A 4 6.88 -12.92 1.57
N ILE A 5 8.00 -13.65 1.57
CA ILE A 5 9.22 -13.28 0.81
C ILE A 5 8.97 -13.05 -0.69
N GLU A 6 8.09 -13.83 -1.32
CA GLU A 6 7.78 -13.68 -2.75
C GLU A 6 6.98 -12.40 -3.04
N MET A 7 6.09 -12.00 -2.13
CA MET A 7 5.39 -10.71 -2.22
C MET A 7 6.38 -9.54 -2.10
N ILE A 8 7.30 -9.62 -1.14
CA ILE A 8 8.34 -8.61 -0.91
C ILE A 8 9.23 -8.47 -2.15
N LYS A 9 9.71 -9.58 -2.72
CA LYS A 9 10.50 -9.58 -3.96
C LYS A 9 9.72 -8.96 -5.12
N ALA A 10 8.44 -9.30 -5.28
CA ALA A 10 7.60 -8.74 -6.33
C ALA A 10 7.37 -7.24 -6.16
N HIS A 11 7.27 -6.74 -4.93
CA HIS A 11 7.21 -5.30 -4.65
C HIS A 11 8.51 -4.61 -5.09
N TYR A 12 9.66 -5.04 -4.56
CA TYR A 12 10.94 -4.41 -4.86
C TYR A 12 11.34 -4.54 -6.34
N LYS A 13 10.89 -5.56 -7.06
CA LYS A 13 11.07 -5.67 -8.51
C LYS A 13 10.35 -4.55 -9.28
N ARG A 14 9.18 -4.11 -8.81
CA ARG A 14 8.35 -3.07 -9.48
C ARG A 14 8.62 -1.65 -8.97
N MET A 15 9.18 -1.53 -7.77
CA MET A 15 9.44 -0.23 -7.12
C MET A 15 10.27 0.75 -7.96
N PRO A 16 11.38 0.36 -8.64
CA PRO A 16 12.18 1.31 -9.42
C PRO A 16 11.40 2.00 -10.53
N GLU A 17 10.58 1.25 -11.28
CA GLU A 17 9.77 1.79 -12.37
C GLU A 17 8.77 2.84 -11.86
N ARG A 18 8.06 2.54 -10.77
CA ARG A 18 7.08 3.45 -10.16
C ARG A 18 7.74 4.71 -9.60
N VAL A 19 8.88 4.56 -8.94
CA VAL A 19 9.63 5.69 -8.36
C VAL A 19 10.16 6.60 -9.46
N GLU A 20 10.68 6.06 -10.56
CA GLU A 20 11.15 6.86 -11.69
C GLU A 20 10.00 7.59 -12.41
N ALA A 21 8.84 6.95 -12.55
CA ALA A 21 7.65 7.62 -13.08
C ALA A 21 7.23 8.82 -12.21
N ALA A 22 7.17 8.63 -10.88
CA ALA A 22 6.84 9.72 -9.95
C ALA A 22 7.89 10.84 -9.95
N LYS A 23 9.18 10.51 -10.02
CA LYS A 23 10.26 11.48 -10.07
C LYS A 23 10.20 12.33 -11.35
N LYS A 24 9.91 11.71 -12.50
CA LYS A 24 9.70 12.41 -13.78
C LYS A 24 8.50 13.34 -13.72
N LEU A 25 7.38 12.84 -13.19
CA LEU A 25 6.14 13.61 -13.11
C LEU A 25 6.26 14.84 -12.19
N LEU A 26 6.90 14.68 -11.03
CA LEU A 26 7.05 15.75 -10.04
C LEU A 26 8.23 16.69 -10.32
N ALA A 27 9.12 16.32 -11.24
CA ALA A 27 10.30 17.09 -11.64
C ALA A 27 11.20 17.55 -10.46
N ARG A 28 11.25 16.77 -9.38
CA ARG A 28 12.05 17.07 -8.18
C ARG A 28 12.51 15.78 -7.48
N PRO A 29 13.50 15.86 -6.56
CA PRO A 29 13.84 14.75 -5.69
C PRO A 29 12.65 14.30 -4.82
N LEU A 30 12.55 12.99 -4.59
CA LEU A 30 11.53 12.37 -3.74
C LEU A 30 12.11 12.00 -2.38
N THR A 31 11.34 12.26 -1.32
CA THR A 31 11.66 11.74 0.02
C THR A 31 11.47 10.22 0.07
N LEU A 32 11.98 9.56 1.11
CA LEU A 32 11.76 8.13 1.29
C LEU A 32 10.26 7.80 1.40
N THR A 33 9.51 8.58 2.17
CA THR A 33 8.07 8.43 2.31
C THR A 33 7.36 8.55 0.97
N GLU A 34 7.72 9.52 0.14
CA GLU A 34 7.16 9.64 -1.21
C GLU A 34 7.47 8.43 -2.07
N LYS A 35 8.72 7.94 -2.06
CA LYS A 35 9.08 6.74 -2.82
C LYS A 35 8.23 5.53 -2.42
N ILE A 36 8.00 5.35 -1.12
CA ILE A 36 7.16 4.27 -0.59
C ILE A 36 5.70 4.47 -1.00
N LEU A 37 5.12 5.65 -0.79
CA LEU A 37 3.72 5.91 -1.13
C LEU A 37 3.46 5.77 -2.64
N TYR A 38 4.31 6.37 -3.48
CA TYR A 38 4.20 6.24 -4.94
C TYR A 38 4.43 4.80 -5.42
N SER A 39 5.27 4.01 -4.74
CA SER A 39 5.43 2.59 -5.10
C SER A 39 4.20 1.73 -4.74
N HIS A 40 3.32 2.20 -3.84
CA HIS A 40 2.13 1.49 -3.38
C HIS A 40 0.81 2.02 -3.95
N LEU A 41 0.83 2.87 -4.99
CA LEU A 41 -0.41 3.29 -5.66
C LEU A 41 -1.19 2.10 -6.21
N ASP A 42 -2.52 2.12 -6.02
CA ASP A 42 -3.42 1.10 -6.58
C ASP A 42 -3.47 1.17 -8.10
N GLU A 43 -3.47 2.38 -8.67
CA GLU A 43 -3.47 2.61 -10.13
C GLU A 43 -2.19 2.16 -10.85
N GLY A 44 -1.17 1.78 -10.10
CA GLY A 44 0.08 1.27 -10.62
C GLY A 44 1.11 2.35 -10.91
N ILE A 45 1.25 2.72 -12.18
CA ILE A 45 2.10 3.85 -12.58
C ILE A 45 1.30 5.13 -12.33
N VAL A 46 1.91 6.05 -11.60
CA VAL A 46 1.30 7.34 -11.26
C VAL A 46 0.87 8.10 -12.51
N LYS A 47 -0.38 8.60 -12.52
CA LYS A 47 -0.94 9.38 -13.64
C LYS A 47 -0.99 10.88 -13.38
N GLN A 48 -1.00 11.27 -12.11
CA GLN A 48 -1.09 12.67 -11.69
C GLN A 48 -0.23 12.96 -10.46
N ALA A 49 0.16 14.21 -10.29
CA ALA A 49 0.87 14.65 -9.10
C ALA A 49 -0.13 14.82 -7.95
N TYR A 50 0.17 14.23 -6.79
CA TYR A 50 -0.64 14.41 -5.59
C TYR A 50 -0.07 15.52 -4.70
N GLU A 51 -0.94 16.43 -4.26
CA GLU A 51 -0.64 17.50 -3.32
C GLU A 51 -0.66 16.99 -1.87
N ARG A 52 0.39 17.34 -1.12
CA ARG A 52 0.57 16.91 0.26
C ARG A 52 -0.44 17.61 1.17
N GLY A 53 -1.19 16.82 1.95
CA GLY A 53 -2.16 17.34 2.91
C GLY A 53 -3.48 17.78 2.30
N THR A 54 -3.62 17.70 0.98
CA THR A 54 -4.86 18.04 0.26
C THR A 54 -5.48 16.78 -0.35
N ASP A 55 -4.70 16.00 -1.09
CA ASP A 55 -5.26 14.92 -1.89
C ASP A 55 -5.45 13.63 -1.09
N TYR A 56 -6.60 13.00 -1.31
CA TYR A 56 -6.80 11.60 -0.96
C TYR A 56 -6.19 10.71 -2.04
N VAL A 57 -5.48 9.68 -1.62
CA VAL A 57 -4.73 8.80 -2.51
C VAL A 57 -5.05 7.35 -2.19
N ASP A 58 -5.37 6.58 -3.23
CA ASP A 58 -5.64 5.16 -3.11
C ASP A 58 -4.34 4.36 -3.14
N PHE A 59 -4.06 3.69 -2.02
CA PHE A 59 -2.91 2.82 -1.86
C PHE A 59 -3.32 1.36 -1.78
N ARG A 60 -2.39 0.46 -2.11
CA ARG A 60 -2.45 -0.95 -1.77
C ARG A 60 -1.50 -1.28 -0.62
N PRO A 61 -1.98 -1.32 0.63
CA PRO A 61 -1.21 -1.86 1.74
C PRO A 61 -0.87 -3.33 1.50
N ASP A 62 0.35 -3.72 1.87
CA ASP A 62 0.82 -5.10 1.71
C ASP A 62 0.32 -6.05 2.80
N ARG A 63 0.00 -5.52 3.99
CA ARG A 63 -0.50 -6.31 5.13
C ARG A 63 -1.34 -5.48 6.08
N VAL A 64 -2.16 -6.14 6.89
CA VAL A 64 -2.93 -5.53 7.99
C VAL A 64 -2.54 -6.18 9.31
N ALA A 65 -2.29 -5.36 10.33
CA ALA A 65 -2.10 -5.83 11.69
C ALA A 65 -3.13 -5.13 12.59
N MET A 66 -3.88 -5.91 13.35
CA MET A 66 -4.82 -5.43 14.34
C MET A 66 -4.32 -5.81 15.73
N GLN A 67 -4.78 -5.12 16.75
CA GLN A 67 -4.52 -5.45 18.15
C GLN A 67 -5.85 -5.77 18.82
N ASP A 68 -5.86 -6.67 19.81
CA ASP A 68 -7.05 -7.19 20.50
C ASP A 68 -8.18 -6.16 20.76
N ALA A 69 -7.85 -4.96 21.24
CA ALA A 69 -8.86 -3.94 21.57
C ALA A 69 -9.57 -3.35 20.34
N THR A 70 -8.94 -3.39 19.17
CA THR A 70 -9.48 -2.86 17.91
C THR A 70 -9.90 -3.96 16.92
N ALA A 71 -9.36 -5.17 17.09
CA ALA A 71 -9.59 -6.28 16.18
C ALA A 71 -11.04 -6.79 16.21
N GLN A 72 -11.68 -6.79 17.39
CA GLN A 72 -13.03 -7.33 17.53
C GLN A 72 -14.02 -6.66 16.57
N MET A 73 -14.05 -5.32 16.56
CA MET A 73 -14.98 -4.57 15.72
C MET A 73 -14.61 -4.65 14.23
N ALA A 74 -13.32 -4.68 13.90
CA ALA A 74 -12.85 -4.85 12.53
C ALA A 74 -13.25 -6.23 11.95
N LEU A 75 -13.14 -7.29 12.74
CA LEU A 75 -13.57 -8.64 12.35
C LEU A 75 -15.09 -8.73 12.15
N LEU A 76 -15.89 -8.13 13.05
CA LEU A 76 -17.35 -8.10 12.90
C LEU A 76 -17.76 -7.40 11.60
N GLN A 77 -17.16 -6.24 11.30
CA GLN A 77 -17.43 -5.54 10.04
C GLN A 77 -16.97 -6.36 8.82
N PHE A 78 -15.83 -7.05 8.91
CA PHE A 78 -15.35 -7.92 7.85
C PHE A 78 -16.30 -9.09 7.58
N MET A 79 -16.86 -9.72 8.63
CA MET A 79 -17.88 -10.76 8.50
C MET A 79 -19.15 -10.25 7.84
N GLN A 80 -19.59 -9.03 8.21
CA GLN A 80 -20.76 -8.39 7.62
C GLN A 80 -20.55 -7.95 6.15
N ALA A 81 -19.31 -7.73 5.73
CA ALA A 81 -18.98 -7.45 4.34
C ALA A 81 -19.16 -8.66 3.40
N GLY A 82 -19.48 -9.85 3.94
CA GLY A 82 -19.76 -11.05 3.15
C GLY A 82 -18.55 -11.62 2.40
N LYS A 83 -17.33 -11.27 2.81
CA LYS A 83 -16.09 -11.78 2.22
C LYS A 83 -15.70 -13.11 2.87
N SER A 84 -15.36 -14.10 2.06
CA SER A 84 -14.99 -15.44 2.55
C SER A 84 -13.56 -15.53 3.09
N LYS A 85 -12.66 -14.60 2.72
CA LYS A 85 -11.27 -14.55 3.19
C LYS A 85 -10.67 -13.15 3.04
N VAL A 86 -9.65 -12.85 3.85
CA VAL A 86 -8.86 -11.62 3.75
C VAL A 86 -8.11 -11.55 2.41
N ALA A 87 -7.90 -10.33 1.90
CA ALA A 87 -7.24 -10.09 0.61
C ALA A 87 -5.72 -10.00 0.69
N VAL A 88 -5.18 -9.66 1.87
CA VAL A 88 -3.75 -9.52 2.15
C VAL A 88 -3.42 -10.25 3.46
N PRO A 89 -2.14 -10.59 3.72
CA PRO A 89 -1.74 -11.14 5.01
C PRO A 89 -2.23 -10.26 6.17
N SER A 90 -2.96 -10.89 7.09
CA SER A 90 -3.54 -10.21 8.26
C SER A 90 -3.17 -10.93 9.54
N THR A 91 -2.78 -10.16 10.56
CA THR A 91 -2.53 -10.66 11.93
C THR A 91 -3.40 -9.89 12.92
N VAL A 92 -3.94 -10.60 13.91
CA VAL A 92 -4.73 -10.07 15.03
C VAL A 92 -3.94 -10.31 16.31
#